data_AF-A0A223HRA8-F1
#
_entry.id   AF-A0A223HRA8-F1
#
_cell.length_a   1.000
_cell.length_b   1.000
_cell.length_c   1.000
_cell.angle_alpha   90.00
_cell.angle_beta   90.00
_cell.angle_gamma   90.00
#
_symmetry.space_group_name_H-M   'P 1'
#
loop_
_entity.id
_entity.type
_entity.pdbx_description
1 polymer ?
#
loop_
_entity_poly.entity_id
_entity_poly.type
_entity_poly.pdbx_seq_one_letter_code
_entity_poly.pdbx_strand_id
1 'polypeptide(L)'
;MFDGRNITSGLPDELVKVVDFLNEKASAGEFEFSDSVSYWENNEHIINPSDYSMSGCYFAVALAYIAHLKSGNIIFEETNNIGRWAWAFHLVSGVSSWSPEFMKNVILSFESKHDNTENLILWAVQKYASAYYDNAIVLISILPQYKTSCLAGLMENDFDRYYAEYPPEDNMKEFATAFVKTNQIAEEYVNKAFDIVVSNTCFKSSAAMAFSLFTIGRLVGQRKEICEQKILEMLQGDPSPYINPLCNWLFVQQGVSPFIEQSIILLVKGLKSENKETALKSIDDSIHFHFKDAVFLTNIFVAIANSLTPMDILKMEGSLRSLHENEDNFINFVLSFIFHPNGLYRVVGRRLWDDYHLESSNFDPQKDLDEKLQCLLIIELLQDYGNPETRLPKLLPLIESELPSVRNVLMSQLVPYLDEYMGHVIKAFEKLNIDNESVTKIHWYFEKRSDAIDKRRSLKEMSPKYGYMIEYQEALKTQKQHWQQQMKKADENHKSLLSSMMKHVTLARGGGWRDENGKVQHLGCIQFSMPSRQLAQSMTPMEQDKWINDLLVDWNEKTGNN
;
A
#
# COMPACT_ATOMS: atom_id res chain seq x y z
N MET A 1 3.38 -39.85 26.22
CA MET A 1 2.21 -39.51 25.41
C MET A 1 1.51 -40.75 24.86
N PHE A 2 2.19 -41.69 24.20
CA PHE A 2 1.53 -42.67 23.32
C PHE A 2 0.93 -43.92 23.96
N ASP A 3 1.33 -44.30 25.17
CA ASP A 3 0.88 -45.50 25.87
C ASP A 3 -0.06 -45.23 27.06
N GLY A 4 -0.53 -43.98 27.20
CA GLY A 4 -1.29 -43.52 28.36
C GLY A 4 -0.50 -43.43 29.68
N ARG A 5 0.80 -43.79 29.70
CA ARG A 5 1.62 -43.82 30.94
C ARG A 5 2.50 -42.60 31.13
N ASN A 6 2.73 -41.84 30.06
CA ASN A 6 3.49 -40.59 30.05
C ASN A 6 2.61 -39.41 29.57
N ILE A 7 1.38 -39.32 30.05
CA ILE A 7 0.55 -38.11 29.91
C ILE A 7 1.06 -37.16 31.01
N THR A 8 1.93 -36.23 30.64
CA THR A 8 2.31 -35.14 31.52
C THR A 8 1.05 -34.36 31.92
N SER A 9 0.91 -34.00 33.19
CA SER A 9 -0.16 -33.12 33.65
C SER A 9 -0.08 -31.80 32.88
N GLY A 10 -1.10 -31.45 32.09
CA GLY A 10 -1.14 -30.22 31.30
C GLY A 10 -1.25 -30.37 29.77
N LEU A 11 -1.47 -31.59 29.25
CA LEU A 11 -1.82 -31.78 27.83
C LEU A 11 -3.21 -31.18 27.53
N PRO A 12 -3.40 -30.45 26.41
CA PRO A 12 -4.71 -29.94 26.00
C PRO A 12 -5.73 -31.06 25.84
N ASP A 13 -6.97 -30.83 26.27
CA ASP A 13 -8.05 -31.83 26.25
C ASP A 13 -8.28 -32.40 24.84
N GLU A 14 -8.17 -31.59 23.81
CA GLU A 14 -8.29 -32.01 22.41
C GLU A 14 -7.17 -32.99 22.02
N LEU A 15 -5.94 -32.76 22.49
CA LEU A 15 -4.81 -33.64 22.20
C LEU A 15 -4.96 -34.98 22.93
N VAL A 16 -5.44 -34.96 24.18
CA VAL A 16 -5.74 -36.18 24.96
C VAL A 16 -6.81 -37.01 24.26
N LYS A 17 -7.92 -36.38 23.82
CA LYS A 17 -8.99 -37.05 23.07
C LYS A 17 -8.47 -37.74 21.81
N VAL A 18 -7.60 -37.08 21.06
CA VAL A 18 -7.01 -37.67 19.84
C VAL A 18 -6.08 -38.83 20.17
N VAL A 19 -5.27 -38.73 21.22
CA VAL A 19 -4.41 -39.85 21.67
C VAL A 19 -5.25 -41.06 22.08
N ASP A 20 -6.30 -40.85 22.89
CA ASP A 20 -7.19 -41.92 23.34
C ASP A 20 -7.92 -42.58 22.15
N PHE A 21 -8.44 -41.76 21.23
CA PHE A 21 -9.08 -42.24 20.00
C PHE A 21 -8.13 -43.07 19.12
N LEU A 22 -6.90 -42.59 18.89
CA LEU A 22 -5.92 -43.33 18.10
C LEU A 22 -5.52 -44.65 18.76
N ASN A 23 -5.41 -44.67 20.09
CA ASN A 23 -5.15 -45.90 20.86
C ASN A 23 -6.32 -46.89 20.80
N GLU A 24 -7.57 -46.41 20.83
CA GLU A 24 -8.76 -47.25 20.63
C GLU A 24 -8.74 -47.88 19.23
N LYS A 25 -8.50 -47.07 18.20
CA LYS A 25 -8.40 -47.52 16.80
C LYS A 25 -7.25 -48.51 16.58
N ALA A 26 -6.11 -48.26 17.20
CA ALA A 26 -4.99 -49.20 17.17
C ALA A 26 -5.32 -50.52 17.86
N SER A 27 -6.01 -50.47 19.01
CA SER A 27 -6.43 -51.67 19.75
C SER A 27 -7.49 -52.49 18.99
N ALA A 28 -8.33 -51.82 18.19
CA ALA A 28 -9.29 -52.46 17.30
C ALA A 28 -8.66 -53.00 16.00
N GLY A 29 -7.39 -52.71 15.72
CA GLY A 29 -6.70 -53.10 14.48
C GLY A 29 -7.12 -52.28 13.25
N GLU A 30 -7.77 -51.14 13.46
CA GLU A 30 -8.22 -50.23 12.38
C GLU A 30 -7.13 -49.23 11.97
N PHE A 31 -6.07 -49.11 12.77
CA PHE A 31 -4.97 -48.16 12.61
C PHE A 31 -3.68 -48.74 13.21
N GLU A 32 -2.51 -48.34 12.72
CA GLU A 32 -1.25 -48.66 13.37
C GLU A 32 -0.36 -47.42 13.46
N PHE A 33 0.35 -47.24 14.58
CA PHE A 33 1.32 -46.16 14.68
C PHE A 33 2.53 -46.45 13.77
N SER A 34 2.91 -45.48 12.95
CA SER A 34 4.00 -45.61 11.97
C SER A 34 5.08 -44.55 12.18
N ASP A 35 6.32 -44.87 11.82
CA ASP A 35 7.42 -43.91 11.75
C ASP A 35 7.50 -43.19 10.37
N SER A 36 6.56 -43.48 9.47
CA SER A 36 6.48 -42.91 8.12
C SER A 36 5.54 -41.71 8.05
N VAL A 37 6.05 -40.55 7.64
CA VAL A 37 5.25 -39.32 7.43
C VAL A 37 4.11 -39.56 6.43
N SER A 38 4.39 -40.22 5.31
CA SER A 38 3.39 -40.47 4.26
C SER A 38 2.29 -41.44 4.71
N TYR A 39 2.59 -42.35 5.64
CA TYR A 39 1.56 -43.21 6.23
C TYR A 39 0.52 -42.38 6.99
N TRP A 40 0.95 -41.42 7.82
CA TRP A 40 0.04 -40.58 8.58
C TRP A 40 -0.80 -39.66 7.69
N GLU A 41 -0.22 -39.08 6.63
CA GLU A 41 -0.97 -38.27 5.66
C GLU A 41 -2.04 -39.09 4.93
N ASN A 42 -1.71 -40.32 4.50
CA ASN A 42 -2.67 -41.20 3.81
C ASN A 42 -3.79 -41.72 4.73
N ASN A 43 -3.54 -41.77 6.03
CA ASN A 43 -4.49 -42.24 7.04
C ASN A 43 -5.22 -41.11 7.79
N GLU A 44 -5.12 -39.86 7.32
CA GLU A 44 -5.85 -38.71 7.91
C GLU A 44 -7.37 -38.97 7.93
N HIS A 45 -7.92 -39.76 7.01
CA HIS A 45 -9.36 -40.07 6.95
C HIS A 45 -9.93 -40.81 8.19
N ILE A 46 -9.07 -41.34 9.07
CA ILE A 46 -9.47 -42.02 10.30
C ILE A 46 -10.04 -41.03 11.33
N ILE A 47 -9.58 -39.77 11.28
CA ILE A 47 -10.19 -38.65 11.99
C ILE A 47 -11.16 -37.93 11.07
N ASN A 48 -12.17 -37.25 11.62
CA ASN A 48 -13.11 -36.50 10.80
C ASN A 48 -12.43 -35.24 10.20
N PRO A 49 -12.22 -35.16 8.86
CA PRO A 49 -11.45 -34.07 8.25
C PRO A 49 -12.15 -32.70 8.33
N SER A 50 -13.46 -32.67 8.63
CA SER A 50 -14.21 -31.41 8.75
C SER A 50 -13.94 -30.67 10.06
N ASP A 51 -13.29 -31.30 11.04
CA ASP A 51 -12.88 -30.66 12.29
C ASP A 51 -11.38 -30.31 12.25
N TYR A 52 -11.11 -29.04 11.98
CA TYR A 52 -9.74 -28.53 11.86
C TYR A 52 -8.91 -28.70 13.15
N SER A 53 -9.56 -28.64 14.32
CA SER A 53 -8.88 -28.84 15.61
C SER A 53 -8.37 -30.28 15.74
N MET A 54 -9.22 -31.25 15.39
CA MET A 54 -8.88 -32.68 15.44
C MET A 54 -7.79 -33.06 14.43
N SER A 55 -7.82 -32.48 13.22
CA SER A 55 -6.75 -32.66 12.21
C SER A 55 -5.40 -32.14 12.69
N GLY A 56 -5.36 -30.92 13.25
CA GLY A 56 -4.11 -30.38 13.83
C GLY A 56 -3.55 -31.25 14.95
N CYS A 57 -4.39 -31.71 15.88
CA CYS A 57 -3.99 -32.59 16.97
C CYS A 57 -3.52 -33.97 16.48
N TYR A 58 -4.14 -34.53 15.45
CA TYR A 58 -3.69 -35.80 14.83
C TYR A 58 -2.27 -35.70 14.30
N PHE A 59 -1.96 -34.67 13.52
CA PHE A 59 -0.60 -34.45 13.05
C PHE A 59 0.38 -34.14 14.18
N ALA A 60 -0.06 -33.51 15.26
CA ALA A 60 0.79 -33.25 16.44
C ALA A 60 1.17 -34.55 17.17
N VAL A 61 0.22 -35.47 17.33
CA VAL A 61 0.46 -36.81 17.87
C VAL A 61 1.39 -37.59 16.94
N ALA A 62 1.11 -37.59 15.64
CA ALA A 62 1.97 -38.22 14.63
C ALA A 62 3.41 -37.70 14.68
N LEU A 63 3.58 -36.37 14.73
CA LEU A 63 4.89 -35.72 14.75
C LEU A 63 5.68 -36.12 15.98
N ALA A 64 5.06 -36.09 17.16
CA ALA A 64 5.73 -36.48 18.38
C ALA A 64 6.07 -37.98 18.40
N TYR A 65 5.27 -38.83 17.76
CA TYR A 65 5.54 -40.27 17.64
C TYR A 65 6.75 -40.53 16.74
N ILE A 66 6.74 -39.96 15.52
CA ILE A 66 7.83 -40.10 14.57
C ILE A 66 9.12 -39.51 15.14
N ALA A 67 9.04 -38.31 15.73
CA ALA A 67 10.19 -37.67 16.38
C ALA A 67 10.77 -38.59 17.45
N HIS A 68 9.93 -39.22 18.29
CA HIS A 68 10.42 -40.12 19.33
C HIS A 68 11.17 -41.32 18.74
N LEU A 69 10.60 -41.99 17.73
CA LEU A 69 11.22 -43.15 17.10
C LEU A 69 12.50 -42.81 16.32
N LYS A 70 12.60 -41.59 15.79
CA LYS A 70 13.73 -41.13 14.97
C LYS A 70 14.70 -40.21 15.73
N SER A 71 14.60 -40.13 17.06
CA SER A 71 15.45 -39.26 17.90
C SER A 71 15.45 -37.79 17.45
N GLY A 72 14.28 -37.31 17.05
CA GLY A 72 14.02 -35.95 16.55
C GLY A 72 14.27 -35.74 15.06
N ASN A 73 14.87 -36.70 14.34
CA ASN A 73 15.20 -36.55 12.93
C ASN A 73 14.06 -37.02 12.03
N ILE A 74 13.18 -36.09 11.63
CA ILE A 74 12.04 -36.37 10.77
C ILE A 74 12.45 -36.12 9.32
N ILE A 75 12.13 -37.05 8.42
CA ILE A 75 12.39 -36.90 6.99
C ILE A 75 11.07 -36.60 6.29
N PHE A 76 10.97 -35.39 5.74
CA PHE A 76 9.87 -34.98 4.86
C PHE A 76 10.26 -35.17 3.39
N GLU A 77 9.43 -35.91 2.66
CA GLU A 77 9.48 -36.06 1.20
C GLU A 77 8.90 -34.81 0.50
N GLU A 78 9.24 -34.59 -0.77
CA GLU A 78 8.79 -33.41 -1.53
C GLU A 78 7.27 -33.32 -1.68
N THR A 79 6.56 -34.46 -1.60
CA THR A 79 5.11 -34.53 -1.71
C THR A 79 4.37 -34.22 -0.41
N ASN A 80 5.07 -34.13 0.73
CA ASN A 80 4.42 -33.94 2.03
C ASN A 80 4.01 -32.47 2.25
N ASN A 81 2.92 -32.28 2.98
CA ASN A 81 2.44 -30.93 3.32
C ASN A 81 3.14 -30.40 4.57
N ILE A 82 4.38 -29.92 4.40
CA ILE A 82 5.24 -29.48 5.51
C ILE A 82 4.60 -28.36 6.34
N GLY A 83 3.77 -27.50 5.74
CA GLY A 83 3.04 -26.46 6.47
C GLY A 83 2.14 -27.01 7.57
N ARG A 84 1.44 -28.13 7.31
CA ARG A 84 0.60 -28.81 8.32
C ARG A 84 1.44 -29.40 9.45
N TRP A 85 2.57 -30.00 9.12
CA TRP A 85 3.50 -30.56 10.11
C TRP A 85 4.17 -29.48 10.97
N ALA A 86 4.49 -28.32 10.39
CA ALA A 86 5.02 -27.18 11.14
C ALA A 86 3.97 -26.61 12.10
N TRP A 87 2.69 -26.56 11.69
CA TRP A 87 1.57 -26.20 12.58
C TRP A 87 1.40 -27.22 13.71
N ALA A 88 1.46 -28.51 13.40
CA ALA A 88 1.42 -29.58 14.39
C ALA A 88 2.56 -29.51 15.41
N PHE A 89 3.77 -29.15 14.96
CA PHE A 89 4.90 -28.94 15.86
C PHE A 89 4.64 -27.80 16.85
N HIS A 90 4.03 -26.70 16.42
CA HIS A 90 3.62 -25.61 17.30
C HIS A 90 2.65 -26.08 18.42
N LEU A 91 1.78 -27.06 18.15
CA LEU A 91 0.82 -27.56 19.14
C LEU A 91 1.49 -28.40 20.24
N VAL A 92 2.53 -29.16 19.89
CA VAL A 92 3.17 -30.10 20.83
C VAL A 92 4.41 -29.54 21.51
N SER A 93 5.03 -28.48 20.98
CA SER A 93 6.31 -27.97 21.48
C SER A 93 6.27 -27.51 22.95
N GLY A 94 5.15 -26.96 23.43
CA GLY A 94 4.99 -26.52 24.82
C GLY A 94 4.72 -27.65 25.82
N VAL A 95 4.43 -28.87 25.37
CA VAL A 95 4.01 -29.99 26.25
C VAL A 95 4.91 -31.20 26.17
N SER A 96 5.87 -31.19 25.24
CA SER A 96 6.63 -32.37 24.86
C SER A 96 7.76 -32.74 25.83
N SER A 97 8.16 -31.84 26.73
CA SER A 97 9.27 -32.00 27.68
C SER A 97 10.58 -32.48 27.04
N TRP A 98 10.75 -32.24 25.73
CA TRP A 98 11.92 -32.70 24.98
C TRP A 98 13.20 -32.08 25.52
N SER A 99 14.31 -32.81 25.43
CA SER A 99 15.62 -32.23 25.72
C SER A 99 16.01 -31.22 24.64
N PRO A 100 16.92 -30.26 24.93
CA PRO A 100 17.34 -29.26 23.95
C PRO A 100 17.88 -29.86 22.65
N GLU A 101 18.68 -30.93 22.73
CA GLU A 101 19.24 -31.59 21.53
C GLU A 101 18.15 -32.30 20.72
N PHE A 102 17.16 -32.89 21.37
CA PHE A 102 16.02 -33.50 20.70
C PHE A 102 15.18 -32.44 19.98
N MET A 103 14.88 -31.33 20.68
CA MET A 103 14.15 -30.19 20.13
C MET A 103 14.88 -29.60 18.92
N LYS A 104 16.21 -29.46 18.99
CA LYS A 104 17.06 -29.04 17.87
C LYS A 104 16.88 -29.96 16.65
N ASN A 105 16.94 -31.28 16.82
CA ASN A 105 16.77 -32.21 15.70
C ASN A 105 15.39 -32.06 15.03
N VAL A 106 14.34 -31.86 15.83
CA VAL A 106 12.98 -31.62 15.29
C VAL A 106 12.94 -30.32 14.51
N ILE A 107 13.51 -29.23 15.02
CA ILE A 107 13.58 -27.93 14.32
C ILE A 107 14.33 -28.07 12.99
N LEU A 108 15.50 -28.70 13.01
CA LEU A 108 16.34 -28.90 11.83
C LEU A 108 15.64 -29.76 10.75
N SER A 109 14.67 -30.58 11.13
CA SER A 109 13.87 -31.36 10.18
C SER A 109 12.98 -30.48 9.29
N PHE A 110 12.69 -29.24 9.72
CA PHE A 110 11.90 -28.25 8.95
C PHE A 110 12.76 -27.24 8.20
N GLU A 111 14.03 -27.06 8.59
CA GLU A 111 14.94 -26.12 7.91
C GLU A 111 15.21 -26.57 6.46
N SER A 112 15.35 -25.62 5.53
CA SER A 112 15.62 -25.81 4.08
C SER A 112 14.47 -26.27 3.17
N LYS A 113 13.24 -26.43 3.68
CA LYS A 113 12.19 -27.10 2.90
C LYS A 113 11.14 -26.19 2.25
N HIS A 114 10.79 -25.00 2.79
CA HIS A 114 9.92 -23.98 2.16
C HIS A 114 10.00 -22.58 2.83
N ASP A 115 9.70 -21.50 2.10
CA ASP A 115 9.75 -20.09 2.59
C ASP A 115 8.65 -19.72 3.61
N ASN A 116 7.61 -20.54 3.80
CA ASN A 116 6.43 -20.19 4.61
C ASN A 116 6.36 -20.85 6.00
N THR A 117 7.29 -21.74 6.36
CA THR A 117 7.24 -22.47 7.64
C THR A 117 7.96 -21.77 8.78
N GLU A 118 8.85 -20.82 8.48
CA GLU A 118 9.74 -20.17 9.45
C GLU A 118 8.99 -19.53 10.63
N ASN A 119 7.88 -18.81 10.37
CA ASN A 119 7.07 -18.18 11.42
C ASN A 119 6.47 -19.20 12.39
N LEU A 120 6.05 -20.37 11.89
CA LEU A 120 5.49 -21.44 12.73
C LEU A 120 6.56 -22.07 13.61
N ILE A 121 7.78 -22.25 13.08
CA ILE A 121 8.92 -22.75 13.86
C ILE A 121 9.30 -21.74 14.94
N LEU A 122 9.38 -20.44 14.61
CA LEU A 122 9.64 -19.38 15.58
C LEU A 122 8.63 -19.40 16.75
N TRP A 123 7.34 -19.64 16.46
CA TRP A 123 6.31 -19.78 17.49
C TRP A 123 6.44 -21.07 18.30
N ALA A 124 6.77 -22.20 17.64
CA ALA A 124 6.98 -23.47 18.33
C ALA A 124 8.15 -23.38 19.32
N VAL A 125 9.26 -22.74 18.92
CA VAL A 125 10.42 -22.49 19.78
C VAL A 125 10.06 -21.60 20.97
N GLN A 126 9.32 -20.52 20.73
CA GLN A 126 8.86 -19.64 21.80
C GLN A 126 7.97 -20.38 22.81
N LYS A 127 7.01 -21.19 22.34
CA LYS A 127 6.18 -22.02 23.22
C LYS A 127 6.99 -23.00 24.04
N TYR A 128 7.99 -23.65 23.45
CA TYR A 128 8.89 -24.52 24.19
C TYR A 128 9.65 -23.76 25.29
N ALA A 129 10.16 -22.56 24.98
CA ALA A 129 10.83 -21.72 25.96
C ALA A 129 9.90 -21.19 27.06
N SER A 130 8.63 -20.94 26.74
CA SER A 130 7.59 -20.57 27.72
C SER A 130 7.25 -21.70 28.70
N ALA A 131 7.55 -22.96 28.35
CA ALA A 131 7.27 -24.13 29.18
C ALA A 131 8.51 -24.65 29.91
N TYR A 132 9.71 -24.56 29.30
CA TYR A 132 10.93 -25.19 29.78
C TYR A 132 12.11 -24.21 29.80
N TYR A 133 12.12 -23.32 30.79
CA TYR A 133 13.09 -22.23 30.91
C TYR A 133 14.56 -22.67 30.81
N ASP A 134 15.00 -23.61 31.66
CA ASP A 134 16.40 -24.07 31.69
C ASP A 134 16.83 -24.74 30.38
N ASN A 135 15.93 -25.50 29.77
CA ASN A 135 16.20 -26.16 28.50
C ASN A 135 16.32 -25.14 27.35
N ALA A 136 15.52 -24.07 27.38
CA ALA A 136 15.57 -23.03 26.37
C ALA A 136 16.86 -22.20 26.43
N ILE A 137 17.46 -22.01 27.61
CA ILE A 137 18.81 -21.41 27.73
C ILE A 137 19.85 -22.24 26.96
N VAL A 138 19.81 -23.55 27.11
CA VAL A 138 20.70 -24.46 26.36
C VAL A 138 20.38 -24.40 24.86
N LEU A 139 19.09 -24.34 24.50
CA LEU A 139 18.64 -24.25 23.11
C LEU A 139 19.18 -22.99 22.41
N ILE A 140 19.22 -21.83 23.10
CA ILE A 140 19.82 -20.59 22.56
C ILE A 140 21.27 -20.81 22.15
N SER A 141 22.02 -21.59 22.93
CA SER A 141 23.45 -21.83 22.69
C SER A 141 23.71 -22.71 21.47
N ILE A 142 22.81 -23.66 21.19
CA ILE A 142 22.95 -24.62 20.07
C ILE A 142 22.21 -24.17 18.80
N LEU A 143 21.26 -23.24 18.90
CA LEU A 143 20.47 -22.70 17.79
C LEU A 143 20.33 -21.15 17.91
N PRO A 144 21.42 -20.40 17.71
CA PRO A 144 21.43 -18.94 17.92
C PRO A 144 20.48 -18.18 17.00
N GLN A 145 20.10 -18.72 15.84
CA GLN A 145 19.15 -18.09 14.91
C GLN A 145 17.73 -17.94 15.50
N TYR A 146 17.36 -18.77 16.49
CA TYR A 146 16.06 -18.67 17.18
C TYR A 146 16.15 -17.94 18.52
N LYS A 147 17.30 -17.33 18.85
CA LYS A 147 17.56 -16.66 20.14
C LYS A 147 16.42 -15.73 20.56
N THR A 148 15.95 -14.85 19.67
CA THR A 148 14.88 -13.89 20.00
C THR A 148 13.56 -14.58 20.40
N SER A 149 13.17 -15.66 19.73
CA SER A 149 11.97 -16.43 20.09
C SER A 149 12.13 -17.15 21.43
N CYS A 150 13.33 -17.70 21.71
CA CYS A 150 13.62 -18.26 23.03
C CYS A 150 13.51 -17.19 24.12
N LEU A 151 14.17 -16.04 23.95
CA LEU A 151 14.12 -14.94 24.93
C LEU A 151 12.68 -14.47 25.19
N ALA A 152 11.85 -14.38 24.14
CA ALA A 152 10.43 -14.07 24.29
C ALA A 152 9.71 -15.11 25.16
N GLY A 153 9.93 -16.41 24.91
CA GLY A 153 9.34 -17.47 25.72
C GLY A 153 9.86 -17.49 27.16
N LEU A 154 11.15 -17.19 27.39
CA LEU A 154 11.70 -17.04 28.74
C LEU A 154 10.99 -15.92 29.52
N MET A 155 10.70 -14.78 28.87
CA MET A 155 9.92 -13.69 29.48
C MET A 155 8.48 -14.10 29.82
N GLU A 156 7.86 -14.96 29.02
CA GLU A 156 6.52 -15.49 29.27
C GLU A 156 6.49 -16.48 30.44
N ASN A 157 7.56 -17.25 30.60
CA ASN A 157 7.67 -18.25 31.67
C ASN A 157 7.94 -17.62 33.04
N ASP A 158 9.00 -16.82 33.15
CA ASP A 158 9.41 -16.15 34.40
C ASP A 158 10.17 -14.86 34.07
N PHE A 159 9.43 -13.76 34.04
CA PHE A 159 9.98 -12.45 33.68
C PHE A 159 11.05 -11.96 34.68
N ASP A 160 10.89 -12.25 35.98
CA ASP A 160 11.81 -11.79 37.01
C ASP A 160 13.15 -12.53 36.94
N ARG A 161 13.09 -13.85 36.71
CA ARG A 161 14.27 -14.66 36.45
C ARG A 161 14.96 -14.23 35.15
N TYR A 162 14.20 -14.03 34.07
CA TYR A 162 14.72 -13.52 32.81
C TYR A 162 15.46 -12.19 33.02
N TYR A 163 14.85 -11.25 33.76
CA TYR A 163 15.43 -9.94 34.01
C TYR A 163 16.76 -10.03 34.78
N ALA A 164 16.87 -10.96 35.72
CA ALA A 164 18.10 -11.17 36.50
C ALA A 164 19.23 -11.80 35.67
N GLU A 165 18.90 -12.73 34.77
CA GLU A 165 19.89 -13.44 33.94
C GLU A 165 20.28 -12.69 32.66
N TYR A 166 19.37 -11.89 32.11
CA TYR A 166 19.52 -11.11 30.87
C TYR A 166 19.18 -9.63 31.10
N PRO A 167 19.99 -8.91 31.91
CA PRO A 167 19.69 -7.53 32.27
C PRO A 167 19.59 -6.63 31.03
N PRO A 168 18.50 -5.83 30.87
CA PRO A 168 18.31 -4.96 29.70
C PRO A 168 19.36 -3.85 29.56
N GLU A 169 20.05 -3.50 30.64
CA GLU A 169 21.14 -2.52 30.67
C GLU A 169 22.25 -2.86 29.68
N ASP A 170 22.53 -4.15 29.51
CA ASP A 170 23.58 -4.66 28.62
C ASP A 170 23.08 -4.93 27.20
N ASN A 171 21.77 -5.16 27.00
CA ASN A 171 21.20 -5.63 25.72
C ASN A 171 19.78 -5.10 25.41
N MET A 172 19.54 -3.80 25.62
CA MET A 172 18.21 -3.16 25.51
C MET A 172 17.48 -3.45 24.17
N LYS A 173 18.21 -3.53 23.06
CA LYS A 173 17.63 -3.84 21.74
C LYS A 173 17.07 -5.26 21.67
N GLU A 174 17.80 -6.25 22.18
CA GLU A 174 17.34 -7.64 22.21
C GLU A 174 16.15 -7.77 23.16
N PHE A 175 16.20 -7.13 24.33
CA PHE A 175 15.08 -7.05 25.26
C PHE A 175 13.80 -6.54 24.58
N ALA A 176 13.86 -5.36 23.97
CA ALA A 176 12.70 -4.76 23.31
C ALA A 176 12.16 -5.64 22.16
N THR A 177 13.05 -6.24 21.37
CA THR A 177 12.67 -7.10 20.24
C THR A 177 12.02 -8.40 20.70
N ALA A 178 12.55 -9.03 21.76
CA ALA A 178 11.98 -10.24 22.34
C ALA A 178 10.63 -9.94 23.01
N PHE A 179 10.51 -8.82 23.73
CA PHE A 179 9.28 -8.42 24.40
C PHE A 179 8.10 -8.24 23.43
N VAL A 180 8.33 -7.58 22.28
CA VAL A 180 7.30 -7.40 21.24
C VAL A 180 6.82 -8.74 20.65
N LYS A 181 7.64 -9.80 20.72
CA LYS A 181 7.25 -11.14 20.27
C LYS A 181 6.45 -11.93 21.30
N THR A 182 6.35 -11.47 22.55
CA THR A 182 5.59 -12.19 23.59
C THR A 182 4.11 -12.30 23.21
N ASN A 183 3.55 -13.50 23.35
CA ASN A 183 2.15 -13.84 23.15
C ASN A 183 1.31 -13.50 24.38
N GLN A 184 1.83 -13.80 25.58
CA GLN A 184 1.12 -13.61 26.85
C GLN A 184 2.09 -13.15 27.92
N ILE A 185 1.81 -11.99 28.52
CA ILE A 185 2.59 -11.49 29.65
C ILE A 185 1.67 -10.71 30.58
N ALA A 186 1.84 -10.83 31.89
CA ALA A 186 1.01 -10.14 32.87
C ALA A 186 1.16 -8.60 32.79
N GLU A 187 0.09 -7.85 33.09
CA GLU A 187 0.09 -6.38 33.02
C GLU A 187 1.13 -5.72 33.92
N GLU A 188 1.43 -6.31 35.09
CA GLU A 188 2.48 -5.83 35.99
C GLU A 188 3.87 -5.83 35.32
N TYR A 189 4.16 -6.86 34.52
CA TYR A 189 5.41 -6.98 33.79
C TYR A 189 5.46 -6.07 32.56
N VAL A 190 4.32 -5.74 31.95
CA VAL A 190 4.25 -4.68 30.93
C VAL A 190 4.66 -3.34 31.52
N ASN A 191 4.11 -2.99 32.69
CA ASN A 191 4.45 -1.77 33.39
C ASN A 191 5.93 -1.74 33.78
N LYS A 192 6.46 -2.85 34.32
CA LYS A 192 7.88 -2.99 34.68
C LYS A 192 8.80 -2.85 33.46
N ALA A 193 8.50 -3.55 32.36
CA ALA A 193 9.25 -3.46 31.12
C ALA A 193 9.22 -2.04 30.53
N PHE A 194 8.06 -1.38 30.57
CA PHE A 194 7.92 0.00 30.14
C PHE A 194 8.80 0.92 30.98
N ASP A 195 8.73 0.84 32.31
CA ASP A 195 9.52 1.69 33.21
C ASP A 195 11.05 1.51 32.95
N ILE A 196 11.50 0.27 32.67
CA ILE A 196 12.89 -0.03 32.28
C ILE A 196 13.27 0.66 30.97
N VAL A 197 12.50 0.45 29.90
CA VAL A 197 12.79 1.05 28.58
C VAL A 197 12.69 2.57 28.64
N VAL A 198 11.76 3.10 29.43
CA VAL A 198 11.56 4.53 29.60
C VAL A 198 12.74 5.20 30.30
N SER A 199 13.33 4.54 31.29
CA SER A 199 14.49 5.06 32.03
C SER A 199 15.72 5.30 31.13
N ASN A 200 15.84 4.56 30.01
CA ASN A 200 16.94 4.73 29.06
C ASN A 200 16.58 5.75 27.97
N THR A 201 16.90 7.01 28.20
CA THR A 201 16.59 8.13 27.29
C THR A 201 17.36 8.10 25.96
N CYS A 202 18.47 7.37 25.90
CA CYS A 202 19.31 7.25 24.70
C CYS A 202 18.83 6.15 23.73
N PHE A 203 17.91 5.28 24.16
CA PHE A 203 17.45 4.16 23.33
C PHE A 203 16.44 4.60 22.27
N LYS A 204 16.97 5.08 21.13
CA LYS A 204 16.20 5.51 19.95
C LYS A 204 16.49 4.57 18.78
N SER A 205 15.63 3.57 18.57
CA SER A 205 15.79 2.58 17.51
C SER A 205 14.44 2.06 17.01
N SER A 206 14.41 1.37 15.87
CA SER A 206 13.19 0.73 15.37
C SER A 206 12.58 -0.25 16.39
N ALA A 207 13.42 -0.93 17.18
CA ALA A 207 12.98 -1.81 18.26
C ALA A 207 12.35 -1.02 19.42
N ALA A 208 12.87 0.17 19.75
CA ALA A 208 12.28 1.06 20.75
C ALA A 208 10.89 1.53 20.32
N MET A 209 10.75 1.92 19.05
CA MET A 209 9.46 2.31 18.47
C MET A 209 8.46 1.14 18.48
N ALA A 210 8.86 -0.04 18.00
CA ALA A 210 8.02 -1.23 18.01
C ALA A 210 7.57 -1.60 19.43
N PHE A 211 8.47 -1.52 20.42
CA PHE A 211 8.14 -1.76 21.82
C PHE A 211 7.12 -0.75 22.36
N SER A 212 7.33 0.55 22.14
CA SER A 212 6.40 1.58 22.60
C SER A 212 5.02 1.41 21.97
N LEU A 213 4.95 1.15 20.65
CA LEU A 213 3.69 0.93 19.94
C LEU A 213 2.99 -0.37 20.35
N PHE A 214 3.74 -1.41 20.70
CA PHE A 214 3.17 -2.66 21.23
C PHE A 214 2.61 -2.48 22.64
N THR A 215 3.27 -1.68 23.48
CA THR A 215 2.89 -1.48 24.88
C THR A 215 1.80 -0.43 25.08
N ILE A 216 1.72 0.61 24.23
CA ILE A 216 0.79 1.75 24.40
C ILE A 216 -0.68 1.32 24.60
N GLY A 217 -1.14 0.28 23.89
CA GLY A 217 -2.51 -0.22 23.99
C GLY A 217 -2.84 -0.88 25.34
N ARG A 218 -1.81 -1.21 26.13
CA ARG A 218 -1.90 -1.90 27.42
C ARG A 218 -1.56 -0.99 28.61
N LEU A 219 -1.10 0.23 28.35
CA LEU A 219 -0.76 1.21 29.38
C LEU A 219 -1.97 2.09 29.71
N VAL A 220 -2.05 2.54 30.97
CA VAL A 220 -3.12 3.41 31.47
C VAL A 220 -2.56 4.61 32.23
N GLY A 221 -3.33 5.70 32.26
CA GLY A 221 -2.97 6.94 32.97
C GLY A 221 -1.64 7.54 32.52
N GLN A 222 -0.85 8.00 33.48
CA GLN A 222 0.41 8.71 33.24
C GLN A 222 1.42 7.92 32.39
N ARG A 223 1.47 6.58 32.52
CA ARG A 223 2.40 5.76 31.70
C ARG A 223 2.03 5.81 30.22
N LYS A 224 0.74 5.84 29.89
CA LYS A 224 0.28 5.96 28.50
C LYS A 224 0.70 7.31 27.91
N GLU A 225 0.49 8.40 28.64
CA GLU A 225 0.89 9.75 28.21
C GLU A 225 2.41 9.86 27.99
N ILE A 226 3.22 9.27 28.88
CA ILE A 226 4.68 9.21 28.72
C ILE A 226 5.08 8.39 27.48
N CYS A 227 4.36 7.29 27.20
CA CYS A 227 4.61 6.46 26.03
C CYS A 227 4.32 7.24 24.73
N GLU A 228 3.17 7.90 24.66
CA GLU A 228 2.78 8.76 23.55
C GLU A 228 3.82 9.86 23.31
N GLN A 229 4.22 10.57 24.37
CA GLN A 229 5.24 11.62 24.28
C GLN A 229 6.56 11.07 23.73
N LYS A 230 7.03 9.90 24.19
CA LYS A 230 8.26 9.29 23.68
C LYS A 230 8.18 8.90 22.22
N ILE A 231 7.02 8.39 21.77
CA ILE A 231 6.81 8.08 20.35
C ILE A 231 6.94 9.36 19.52
N LEU A 232 6.27 10.45 19.96
CA LEU A 232 6.36 11.74 19.28
C LEU A 232 7.80 12.31 19.29
N GLU A 233 8.53 12.19 20.40
CA GLU A 233 9.94 12.61 20.49
C GLU A 233 10.86 11.83 19.55
N MET A 234 10.61 10.53 19.33
CA MET A 234 11.36 9.76 18.34
C MET A 234 11.07 10.25 16.91
N LEU A 235 9.82 10.65 16.62
CA LEU A 235 9.41 11.13 15.30
C LEU A 235 9.85 12.56 14.97
N GLN A 236 10.25 13.37 15.96
CA GLN A 236 10.79 14.73 15.74
C GLN A 236 12.17 14.75 15.06
N GLY A 237 12.88 13.61 15.01
CA GLY A 237 14.19 13.47 14.37
C GLY A 237 14.11 12.97 12.93
N ASP A 238 15.05 12.10 12.54
CA ASP A 238 14.94 11.33 11.29
C ASP A 238 14.01 10.13 11.53
N PRO A 239 12.82 10.10 10.92
CA PRO A 239 11.84 9.08 11.22
C PRO A 239 11.97 7.84 10.33
N SER A 240 12.96 7.81 9.43
CA SER A 240 13.19 6.68 8.51
C SER A 240 13.23 5.31 9.19
N PRO A 241 13.88 5.14 10.37
CA PRO A 241 13.89 3.85 11.08
C PRO A 241 12.53 3.42 11.64
N TYR A 242 11.57 4.35 11.73
CA TYR A 242 10.28 4.17 12.41
C TYR A 242 9.11 3.99 11.46
N ILE A 243 9.30 4.17 10.14
CA ILE A 243 8.25 4.01 9.13
C ILE A 243 7.58 2.64 9.27
N ASN A 244 8.34 1.54 9.18
CA ASN A 244 7.77 0.20 9.21
C ASN A 244 7.07 -0.14 10.54
N PRO A 245 7.68 0.08 11.73
CA PRO A 245 6.98 -0.15 12.99
C PRO A 245 5.68 0.65 13.12
N LEU A 246 5.68 1.94 12.74
CA LEU A 246 4.50 2.79 12.86
C LEU A 246 3.41 2.38 11.86
N CYS A 247 3.77 2.12 10.61
CA CYS A 247 2.85 1.68 9.55
C CYS A 247 2.18 0.34 9.92
N ASN A 248 2.96 -0.65 10.37
CA ASN A 248 2.42 -1.93 10.83
C ASN A 248 1.45 -1.76 12.02
N TRP A 249 1.76 -0.86 12.95
CA TRP A 249 0.88 -0.55 14.07
C TRP A 249 -0.39 0.17 13.63
N LEU A 250 -0.29 1.14 12.71
CA LEU A 250 -1.43 1.87 12.14
C LEU A 250 -2.39 0.94 11.39
N PHE A 251 -1.85 -0.04 10.64
CA PHE A 251 -2.64 -1.01 9.89
C PHE A 251 -3.61 -1.82 10.75
N VAL A 252 -3.32 -2.00 12.05
CA VAL A 252 -4.21 -2.75 12.97
C VAL A 252 -5.08 -1.84 13.84
N GLN A 253 -4.95 -0.51 13.74
CA GLN A 253 -5.81 0.42 14.48
C GLN A 253 -7.17 0.58 13.81
N GLN A 254 -8.22 0.72 14.64
CA GLN A 254 -9.61 0.82 14.16
C GLN A 254 -10.23 2.22 14.34
N GLY A 255 -9.49 3.20 14.88
CA GLY A 255 -10.04 4.52 15.16
C GLY A 255 -9.01 5.64 15.12
N VAL A 256 -9.47 6.84 14.79
CA VAL A 256 -8.67 8.08 14.80
C VAL A 256 -8.50 8.57 16.25
N SER A 257 -7.29 9.02 16.58
CA SER A 257 -7.02 9.79 17.79
C SER A 257 -6.08 10.96 17.47
N PRO A 258 -6.08 12.04 18.28
CA PRO A 258 -5.13 13.14 18.11
C PRO A 258 -3.67 12.68 18.09
N PHE A 259 -3.35 11.65 18.88
CA PHE A 259 -2.03 11.03 18.91
C PHE A 259 -1.66 10.35 17.57
N ILE A 260 -2.60 9.61 16.96
CA ILE A 260 -2.40 8.96 15.67
C ILE A 260 -2.13 10.01 14.58
N GLU A 261 -2.98 11.04 14.52
CA GLU A 261 -2.84 12.14 13.57
C GLU A 261 -1.49 12.84 13.72
N GLN A 262 -1.13 13.21 14.94
CA GLN A 262 0.14 13.87 15.22
C GLN A 262 1.35 12.98 14.88
N SER A 263 1.26 11.68 15.11
CA SER A 263 2.31 10.71 14.78
C SER A 263 2.55 10.64 13.26
N ILE A 264 1.49 10.59 12.46
CA ILE A 264 1.60 10.56 10.99
C ILE A 264 2.13 11.91 10.49
N ILE A 265 1.65 13.04 11.03
CA ILE A 265 2.13 14.37 10.65
C ILE A 265 3.63 14.52 10.93
N LEU A 266 4.11 14.08 12.11
CA LEU A 266 5.54 14.13 12.43
C LEU A 266 6.35 13.19 11.55
N LEU A 267 5.83 11.98 11.27
CA LEU A 267 6.45 11.05 10.35
C LEU A 267 6.66 11.70 8.98
N VAL A 268 5.61 12.30 8.40
CA VAL A 268 5.66 12.99 7.10
C VAL A 268 6.63 14.18 7.13
N LYS A 269 6.61 14.99 8.19
CA LYS A 269 7.50 16.15 8.35
C LYS A 269 8.99 15.79 8.33
N GLY A 270 9.36 14.63 8.87
CA GLY A 270 10.74 14.19 8.91
C GLY A 270 11.21 13.40 7.67
N LEU A 271 10.32 13.09 6.72
CA LEU A 271 10.70 12.32 5.52
C LEU A 271 11.68 13.10 4.64
N LYS A 272 12.81 12.45 4.30
CA LYS A 272 13.81 12.96 3.35
C LYS A 272 13.51 12.51 1.92
N SER A 273 14.02 13.25 0.93
CA SER A 273 13.73 13.06 -0.50
C SER A 273 14.09 11.66 -1.04
N GLU A 274 15.17 11.03 -0.55
CA GLU A 274 15.70 9.78 -1.11
C GLU A 274 14.78 8.55 -0.92
N ASN A 275 13.92 8.54 0.09
CA ASN A 275 13.02 7.41 0.41
C ASN A 275 11.53 7.79 0.46
N LYS A 276 11.19 8.98 -0.02
CA LYS A 276 9.86 9.59 0.13
C LYS A 276 8.75 8.75 -0.50
N GLU A 277 8.96 8.23 -1.71
CA GLU A 277 7.90 7.53 -2.46
C GLU A 277 7.50 6.21 -1.79
N THR A 278 8.48 5.38 -1.42
CA THR A 278 8.23 4.14 -0.69
C THR A 278 7.58 4.40 0.67
N ALA A 279 8.02 5.46 1.37
CA ALA A 279 7.47 5.80 2.68
C ALA A 279 6.01 6.25 2.60
N LEU A 280 5.67 7.14 1.65
CA LEU A 280 4.29 7.59 1.45
C LEU A 280 3.38 6.43 1.04
N LYS A 281 3.86 5.53 0.19
CA LYS A 281 3.11 4.32 -0.16
C LYS A 281 2.83 3.44 1.06
N SER A 282 3.83 3.19 1.92
CA SER A 282 3.62 2.44 3.16
C SER A 282 2.62 3.11 4.10
N ILE A 283 2.66 4.44 4.21
CA ILE A 283 1.70 5.21 5.01
C ILE A 283 0.29 5.06 4.42
N ASP A 284 0.14 5.23 3.11
CA ASP A 284 -1.13 5.06 2.40
C ASP A 284 -1.71 3.67 2.60
N ASP A 285 -0.91 2.62 2.35
CA ASP A 285 -1.26 1.22 2.54
C ASP A 285 -1.73 0.92 3.97
N SER A 286 -1.20 1.65 4.95
CA SER A 286 -1.52 1.47 6.38
C SER A 286 -2.79 2.18 6.83
N ILE A 287 -3.13 3.33 6.23
CA ILE A 287 -4.26 4.14 6.70
C ILE A 287 -5.53 3.98 5.86
N HIS A 288 -5.42 3.71 4.56
CA HIS A 288 -6.58 3.82 3.67
C HIS A 288 -7.73 2.86 3.99
N PHE A 289 -7.44 1.67 4.55
CA PHE A 289 -8.45 0.66 4.88
C PHE A 289 -9.34 1.03 6.07
N HIS A 290 -8.74 1.61 7.12
CA HIS A 290 -9.41 1.79 8.42
C HIS A 290 -9.78 3.24 8.71
N PHE A 291 -9.12 4.21 8.08
CA PHE A 291 -9.29 5.62 8.38
C PHE A 291 -10.05 6.31 7.23
N LYS A 292 -11.35 6.52 7.43
CA LYS A 292 -12.25 7.17 6.46
C LYS A 292 -12.73 8.57 6.89
N ASP A 293 -12.24 9.06 8.02
CA ASP A 293 -12.60 10.39 8.51
C ASP A 293 -12.01 11.48 7.60
N ALA A 294 -12.88 12.33 7.05
CA ALA A 294 -12.50 13.30 6.04
C ALA A 294 -11.59 14.42 6.59
N VAL A 295 -11.83 14.85 7.83
CA VAL A 295 -11.03 15.90 8.49
C VAL A 295 -9.63 15.38 8.73
N PHE A 296 -9.51 14.17 9.28
CA PHE A 296 -8.24 13.49 9.48
C PHE A 296 -7.45 13.35 8.16
N LEU A 297 -8.06 12.78 7.12
CA LEU A 297 -7.36 12.57 5.83
C LEU A 297 -6.91 13.91 5.22
N THR A 298 -7.75 14.94 5.30
CA THR A 298 -7.43 16.28 4.81
C THR A 298 -6.25 16.87 5.58
N ASN A 299 -6.20 16.74 6.91
CA ASN A 299 -5.07 17.20 7.71
C ASN A 299 -3.76 16.49 7.33
N ILE A 300 -3.81 15.19 7.04
CA ILE A 300 -2.65 14.43 6.54
C ILE A 300 -2.21 14.93 5.17
N PHE A 301 -3.14 15.14 4.22
CA PHE A 301 -2.80 15.67 2.90
C PHE A 301 -2.19 17.08 2.96
N VAL A 302 -2.74 17.96 3.79
CA VAL A 302 -2.17 19.30 4.03
C VAL A 302 -0.78 19.20 4.67
N ALA A 303 -0.54 18.25 5.58
CA ALA A 303 0.78 18.02 6.15
C ALA A 303 1.80 17.52 5.10
N ILE A 304 1.38 16.63 4.19
CA ILE A 304 2.19 16.17 3.06
C ILE A 304 2.55 17.33 2.14
N ALA A 305 1.56 18.12 1.72
CA ALA A 305 1.79 19.22 0.78
C ALA A 305 2.71 20.30 1.35
N ASN A 306 2.59 20.60 2.64
CA ASN A 306 3.40 21.62 3.31
C ASN A 306 4.82 21.15 3.65
N SER A 307 4.99 19.87 3.99
CA SER A 307 6.30 19.35 4.45
C SER A 307 7.16 18.80 3.32
N LEU A 308 6.51 18.33 2.25
CA LEU A 308 7.15 17.74 1.09
C LEU A 308 6.86 18.63 -0.13
N THR A 309 6.04 18.16 -1.06
CA THR A 309 5.51 18.97 -2.16
C THR A 309 4.02 18.67 -2.35
N PRO A 310 3.20 19.61 -2.83
CA PRO A 310 1.78 19.35 -3.08
C PRO A 310 1.53 18.13 -3.98
N MET A 311 2.42 17.90 -4.96
CA MET A 311 2.37 16.76 -5.88
C MET A 311 2.43 15.41 -5.18
N ASP A 312 3.01 15.34 -3.98
CA ASP A 312 3.16 14.10 -3.23
C ASP A 312 1.84 13.57 -2.68
N ILE A 313 0.80 14.41 -2.58
CA ILE A 313 -0.55 13.95 -2.23
C ILE A 313 -1.05 12.90 -3.23
N LEU A 314 -0.72 13.06 -4.52
CA LEU A 314 -1.15 12.13 -5.57
C LEU A 314 -0.57 10.72 -5.40
N LYS A 315 0.41 10.52 -4.50
CA LYS A 315 0.95 9.20 -4.15
C LYS A 315 0.10 8.47 -3.11
N MET A 316 -0.84 9.15 -2.45
CA MET A 316 -1.74 8.59 -1.45
C MET A 316 -3.05 8.09 -2.12
N GLU A 317 -2.93 7.25 -3.15
CA GLU A 317 -4.05 6.84 -4.01
C GLU A 317 -5.16 6.13 -3.21
N GLY A 318 -4.80 5.26 -2.27
CA GLY A 318 -5.76 4.54 -1.43
C GLY A 318 -6.56 5.51 -0.56
N SER A 319 -5.86 6.42 0.13
CA SER A 319 -6.47 7.40 1.03
C SER A 319 -7.33 8.43 0.28
N LEU A 320 -6.90 8.85 -0.93
CA LEU A 320 -7.70 9.73 -1.79
C LEU A 320 -8.99 9.03 -2.25
N ARG A 321 -8.93 7.74 -2.61
CA ARG A 321 -10.14 6.96 -2.91
C ARG A 321 -11.07 6.83 -1.71
N SER A 322 -10.52 6.61 -0.51
CA SER A 322 -11.30 6.58 0.72
C SER A 322 -11.98 7.92 1.00
N LEU A 323 -11.31 9.05 0.77
CA LEU A 323 -11.93 10.37 0.88
C LEU A 323 -13.03 10.58 -0.17
N HIS A 324 -12.81 10.11 -1.40
CA HIS A 324 -13.76 10.20 -2.51
C HIS A 324 -15.07 9.42 -2.27
N GLU A 325 -15.09 8.43 -1.36
CA GLU A 325 -16.35 7.77 -0.95
C GLU A 325 -17.37 8.77 -0.36
N ASN A 326 -16.89 9.87 0.24
CA ASN A 326 -17.73 10.99 0.65
C ASN A 326 -17.57 12.14 -0.36
N GLU A 327 -18.46 12.14 -1.33
CA GLU A 327 -18.47 13.06 -2.48
C GLU A 327 -18.35 14.54 -2.05
N ASP A 328 -19.19 15.01 -1.12
CA ASP A 328 -19.21 16.42 -0.69
C ASP A 328 -17.88 16.84 -0.04
N ASN A 329 -17.32 15.99 0.83
CA ASN A 329 -16.04 16.26 1.48
C ASN A 329 -14.89 16.27 0.48
N PHE A 330 -14.89 15.35 -0.48
CA PHE A 330 -13.87 15.28 -1.51
C PHE A 330 -13.93 16.48 -2.45
N ILE A 331 -15.12 16.92 -2.85
CA ILE A 331 -15.30 18.11 -3.70
C ILE A 331 -14.79 19.35 -2.98
N ASN A 332 -15.17 19.55 -1.71
CA ASN A 332 -14.67 20.67 -0.91
C ASN A 332 -13.14 20.63 -0.77
N PHE A 333 -12.57 19.44 -0.59
CA PHE A 333 -11.12 19.25 -0.58
C PHE A 333 -10.48 19.66 -1.92
N VAL A 334 -10.97 19.16 -3.05
CA VAL A 334 -10.44 19.49 -4.38
C VAL A 334 -10.57 20.98 -4.70
N LEU A 335 -11.73 21.58 -4.40
CA LEU A 335 -11.95 23.02 -4.59
C LEU A 335 -11.00 23.86 -3.72
N SER A 336 -10.69 23.43 -2.49
CA SER A 336 -9.72 24.12 -1.64
C SER A 336 -8.31 24.15 -2.25
N PHE A 337 -7.95 23.15 -3.06
CA PHE A 337 -6.71 23.10 -3.82
C PHE A 337 -6.77 23.96 -5.08
N ILE A 338 -7.88 23.92 -5.83
CA ILE A 338 -8.10 24.73 -7.04
C ILE A 338 -8.05 26.23 -6.72
N PHE A 339 -8.62 26.65 -5.59
CA PHE A 339 -8.63 28.06 -5.17
C PHE A 339 -7.44 28.47 -4.33
N HIS A 340 -6.42 27.61 -4.19
CA HIS A 340 -5.29 27.88 -3.33
C HIS A 340 -4.37 28.98 -3.90
N PRO A 341 -3.82 29.89 -3.08
CA PRO A 341 -2.92 30.94 -3.57
C PRO A 341 -1.64 30.42 -4.23
N ASN A 342 -1.14 29.27 -3.79
CA ASN A 342 0.06 28.66 -4.36
C ASN A 342 -0.22 27.86 -5.64
N GLY A 343 0.55 28.10 -6.71
CA GLY A 343 0.32 27.50 -8.02
C GLY A 343 0.43 25.97 -8.07
N LEU A 344 1.31 25.36 -7.27
CA LEU A 344 1.47 23.91 -7.24
C LEU A 344 0.25 23.20 -6.62
N TYR A 345 -0.39 23.82 -5.62
CA TYR A 345 -1.64 23.30 -5.06
C TYR A 345 -2.75 23.32 -6.12
N ARG A 346 -2.85 24.38 -6.91
CA ARG A 346 -3.85 24.47 -7.98
C ARG A 346 -3.64 23.40 -9.05
N VAL A 347 -2.40 23.12 -9.43
CA VAL A 347 -2.08 21.99 -10.34
C VAL A 347 -2.58 20.66 -9.77
N VAL A 348 -2.40 20.41 -8.47
CA VAL A 348 -2.89 19.18 -7.82
C VAL A 348 -4.41 19.14 -7.82
N GLY A 349 -5.09 20.24 -7.47
CA GLY A 349 -6.55 20.32 -7.49
C GLY A 349 -7.13 20.01 -8.87
N ARG A 350 -6.54 20.56 -9.94
CA ARG A 350 -6.97 20.30 -11.32
C ARG A 350 -6.72 18.86 -11.77
N ARG A 351 -5.64 18.22 -11.31
CA ARG A 351 -5.40 16.79 -11.54
C ARG A 351 -6.40 15.92 -10.80
N LEU A 352 -6.65 16.20 -9.52
CA LEU A 352 -7.66 15.48 -8.74
C LEU A 352 -9.05 15.58 -9.38
N TRP A 353 -9.39 16.74 -9.93
CA TRP A 353 -10.63 16.93 -10.70
C TRP A 353 -10.71 15.96 -11.90
N ASP A 354 -9.64 15.86 -12.67
CA ASP A 354 -9.58 15.02 -13.88
C ASP A 354 -9.50 13.52 -13.55
N ASP A 355 -8.66 13.13 -12.58
CA ASP A 355 -8.39 11.73 -12.23
C ASP A 355 -9.57 11.05 -11.53
N TYR A 356 -10.41 11.82 -10.82
CA TYR A 356 -11.58 11.33 -10.08
C TYR A 356 -12.92 11.64 -10.77
N HIS A 357 -12.90 12.09 -12.03
CA HIS A 357 -14.09 12.27 -12.84
C HIS A 357 -15.18 13.14 -12.18
N LEU A 358 -14.78 14.28 -11.61
CA LEU A 358 -15.69 15.17 -10.88
C LEU A 358 -16.77 15.81 -11.76
N GLU A 359 -16.71 15.67 -13.10
CA GLU A 359 -17.84 15.98 -13.98
C GLU A 359 -19.11 15.21 -13.64
N SER A 360 -18.96 14.00 -13.11
CA SER A 360 -20.05 13.09 -12.79
C SER A 360 -20.67 13.35 -11.42
N SER A 361 -20.07 14.26 -10.65
CA SER A 361 -20.52 14.59 -9.31
C SER A 361 -21.86 15.35 -9.27
N ASN A 362 -22.46 15.49 -8.10
CA ASN A 362 -23.65 16.29 -7.83
C ASN A 362 -23.38 17.80 -7.72
N PHE A 363 -22.12 18.21 -7.66
CA PHE A 363 -21.73 19.62 -7.53
C PHE A 363 -22.19 20.47 -8.72
N ASP A 364 -22.80 21.62 -8.41
CA ASP A 364 -23.33 22.59 -9.35
C ASP A 364 -22.71 23.96 -9.08
N PRO A 365 -21.75 24.42 -9.90
CA PRO A 365 -21.09 25.71 -9.70
C PRO A 365 -22.05 26.89 -9.62
N GLN A 366 -23.23 26.84 -10.25
CA GLN A 366 -24.21 27.93 -10.19
C GLN A 366 -24.89 28.04 -8.82
N LYS A 367 -25.09 26.91 -8.14
CA LYS A 367 -25.80 26.85 -6.85
C LYS A 367 -24.86 26.89 -5.67
N ASP A 368 -23.69 26.27 -5.81
CA ASP A 368 -22.81 25.95 -4.70
C ASP A 368 -21.69 26.98 -4.50
N LEU A 369 -21.42 27.82 -5.51
CA LEU A 369 -20.36 28.83 -5.47
C LEU A 369 -20.91 30.25 -5.62
N ASP A 370 -20.24 31.21 -4.98
CA ASP A 370 -20.48 32.63 -5.23
C ASP A 370 -19.91 33.09 -6.58
N GLU A 371 -20.28 34.30 -7.02
CA GLU A 371 -19.86 34.87 -8.31
C GLU A 371 -18.33 34.83 -8.51
N LYS A 372 -17.58 35.15 -7.44
CA LYS A 372 -16.12 35.23 -7.48
C LYS A 372 -15.52 33.84 -7.68
N LEU A 373 -15.95 32.86 -6.90
CA LEU A 373 -15.48 31.49 -6.98
C LEU A 373 -15.92 30.81 -8.29
N GLN A 374 -17.09 31.14 -8.82
CA GLN A 374 -17.50 30.71 -10.18
C GLN A 374 -16.51 31.21 -11.23
N CYS A 375 -16.15 32.50 -11.19
CA CYS A 375 -15.16 33.06 -12.13
C CYS A 375 -13.77 32.44 -11.96
N LEU A 376 -13.32 32.24 -10.73
CA LEU A 376 -12.03 31.59 -10.45
C LEU A 376 -12.02 30.14 -10.92
N LEU A 377 -13.11 29.39 -10.73
CA LEU A 377 -13.22 28.00 -11.18
C LEU A 377 -13.09 27.91 -12.71
N ILE A 378 -13.78 28.80 -13.43
CA ILE A 378 -13.68 28.90 -14.90
C ILE A 378 -12.23 29.15 -15.31
N ILE A 379 -11.58 30.14 -14.70
CA ILE A 379 -10.20 30.49 -15.03
C ILE A 379 -9.31 29.28 -14.78
N GLU A 380 -9.30 28.74 -13.57
CA GLU A 380 -8.37 27.67 -13.19
C GLU A 380 -8.56 26.40 -14.01
N LEU A 381 -9.78 25.92 -14.20
CA LEU A 381 -10.04 24.70 -14.96
C LEU A 381 -9.80 24.85 -16.48
N LEU A 382 -9.79 26.07 -17.03
CA LEU A 382 -9.52 26.31 -18.46
C LEU A 382 -8.11 26.86 -18.72
N GLN A 383 -7.40 27.33 -17.68
CA GLN A 383 -6.08 27.94 -17.81
C GLN A 383 -5.00 26.90 -18.13
N ASP A 384 -5.09 25.70 -17.54
CA ASP A 384 -4.29 24.57 -17.97
C ASP A 384 -5.04 23.62 -18.90
N TYR A 385 -4.29 22.98 -19.79
CA TYR A 385 -4.85 22.13 -20.84
C TYR A 385 -5.00 20.69 -20.34
N GLY A 386 -5.77 20.49 -19.27
CA GLY A 386 -6.20 19.15 -18.84
C GLY A 386 -7.34 18.61 -19.67
N ASN A 387 -8.02 17.56 -19.18
CA ASN A 387 -8.98 16.82 -19.98
C ASN A 387 -10.28 17.63 -20.21
N PRO A 388 -10.63 18.03 -21.44
CA PRO A 388 -11.85 18.80 -21.70
C PRO A 388 -13.12 18.02 -21.36
N GLU A 389 -13.09 16.68 -21.42
CA GLU A 389 -14.26 15.84 -21.18
C GLU A 389 -14.67 15.80 -19.70
N THR A 390 -13.73 16.02 -18.77
CA THR A 390 -13.96 16.07 -17.31
C THR A 390 -14.24 17.50 -16.81
N ARG A 391 -13.80 18.52 -17.54
CA ARG A 391 -13.91 19.92 -17.06
C ARG A 391 -15.08 20.68 -17.64
N LEU A 392 -15.29 20.57 -18.95
CA LEU A 392 -16.35 21.29 -19.64
C LEU A 392 -17.77 21.01 -19.12
N PRO A 393 -18.15 19.77 -18.72
CA PRO A 393 -19.52 19.49 -18.29
C PRO A 393 -20.03 20.37 -17.14
N LYS A 394 -19.15 20.77 -16.21
CA LYS A 394 -19.52 21.64 -15.08
C LYS A 394 -19.42 23.13 -15.42
N LEU A 395 -18.58 23.49 -16.39
CA LEU A 395 -18.31 24.89 -16.74
C LEU A 395 -19.26 25.43 -17.80
N LEU A 396 -19.58 24.65 -18.83
CA LEU A 396 -20.40 25.12 -19.95
C LEU A 396 -21.82 25.58 -19.56
N PRO A 397 -22.51 24.97 -18.57
CA PRO A 397 -23.79 25.48 -18.10
C PRO A 397 -23.73 26.93 -17.59
N LEU A 398 -22.57 27.41 -17.12
CA LEU A 398 -22.38 28.80 -16.66
C LEU A 398 -22.56 29.85 -17.78
N ILE A 399 -22.63 29.43 -19.05
CA ILE A 399 -22.98 30.32 -20.16
C ILE A 399 -24.39 30.90 -20.02
N GLU A 400 -25.26 30.20 -19.30
CA GLU A 400 -26.65 30.61 -19.01
C GLU A 400 -26.80 31.24 -17.62
N SER A 401 -25.69 31.41 -16.88
CA SER A 401 -25.70 32.08 -15.57
C SER A 401 -26.35 33.45 -15.65
N GLU A 402 -27.14 33.84 -14.66
CA GLU A 402 -27.78 35.16 -14.61
C GLU A 402 -26.74 36.30 -14.50
N LEU A 403 -25.54 35.98 -13.98
CA LEU A 403 -24.45 36.91 -13.70
C LEU A 403 -23.64 37.24 -14.97
N PRO A 404 -23.63 38.51 -15.44
CA PRO A 404 -22.91 38.89 -16.66
C PRO A 404 -21.39 38.68 -16.58
N SER A 405 -20.80 38.86 -15.40
CA SER A 405 -19.38 38.65 -15.12
C SER A 405 -18.96 37.22 -15.41
N VAL A 406 -19.68 36.24 -14.85
CA VAL A 406 -19.44 34.80 -15.03
C VAL A 406 -19.52 34.43 -16.51
N ARG A 407 -20.57 34.89 -17.22
CA ARG A 407 -20.71 34.65 -18.67
C ARG A 407 -19.54 35.24 -19.45
N ASN A 408 -19.13 36.47 -19.14
CA ASN A 408 -18.02 37.13 -19.83
C ASN A 408 -16.69 36.43 -19.60
N VAL A 409 -16.41 36.02 -18.35
CA VAL A 409 -15.19 35.27 -18.00
C VAL A 409 -15.17 33.94 -18.74
N LEU A 410 -16.27 33.17 -18.69
CA LEU A 410 -16.38 31.91 -19.45
C LEU A 410 -16.10 32.11 -20.93
N MET A 411 -16.75 33.09 -21.58
CA MET A 411 -16.55 33.35 -23.00
C MET A 411 -15.10 33.74 -23.32
N SER A 412 -14.46 34.56 -22.49
CA SER A 412 -13.08 34.97 -22.68
C SER A 412 -12.07 33.82 -22.56
N GLN A 413 -12.32 32.86 -21.66
CA GLN A 413 -11.47 31.69 -21.48
C GLN A 413 -11.78 30.58 -22.49
N LEU A 414 -13.03 30.44 -22.95
CA LEU A 414 -13.42 29.43 -23.92
C LEU A 414 -12.84 29.66 -25.32
N VAL A 415 -12.62 30.90 -25.74
CA VAL A 415 -12.05 31.19 -27.08
C VAL A 415 -10.65 30.58 -27.26
N PRO A 416 -9.65 30.86 -26.41
CA PRO A 416 -8.35 30.20 -26.52
C PRO A 416 -8.45 28.69 -26.30
N TYR A 417 -9.33 28.22 -25.41
CA TYR A 417 -9.53 26.80 -25.15
C TYR A 417 -10.11 26.05 -26.37
N LEU A 418 -11.00 26.69 -27.13
CA LEU A 418 -11.55 26.17 -28.38
C LEU A 418 -10.48 26.05 -29.46
N ASP A 419 -9.54 26.99 -29.55
CA ASP A 419 -8.42 26.86 -30.49
C ASP A 419 -7.51 25.65 -30.19
N GLU A 420 -7.58 25.10 -28.98
CA GLU A 420 -6.75 23.98 -28.55
C GLU A 420 -7.45 22.62 -28.67
N TYR A 421 -8.74 22.59 -28.31
CA TYR A 421 -9.54 21.37 -28.24
C TYR A 421 -10.62 21.28 -29.32
N MET A 422 -10.85 22.35 -30.07
CA MET A 422 -11.65 22.40 -31.29
C MET A 422 -12.99 21.66 -31.14
N GLY A 423 -13.17 20.57 -31.87
CA GLY A 423 -14.42 19.80 -31.88
C GLY A 423 -14.82 19.19 -30.53
N HIS A 424 -13.93 19.09 -29.54
CA HIS A 424 -14.30 18.60 -28.20
C HIS A 424 -15.21 19.59 -27.46
N VAL A 425 -14.99 20.90 -27.61
CA VAL A 425 -15.85 21.92 -26.98
C VAL A 425 -17.25 21.89 -27.60
N ILE A 426 -17.31 21.78 -28.93
CA ILE A 426 -18.58 21.69 -29.67
C ILE A 426 -19.37 20.45 -29.25
N LYS A 427 -18.72 19.28 -29.22
CA LYS A 427 -19.34 18.03 -28.76
C LYS A 427 -19.83 18.12 -27.31
N ALA A 428 -19.14 18.86 -26.45
CA ALA A 428 -19.56 19.06 -25.07
C ALA A 428 -20.87 19.86 -24.99
N PHE A 429 -21.03 20.93 -25.78
CA PHE A 429 -22.30 21.66 -25.88
C PHE A 429 -23.44 20.77 -26.39
N GLU A 430 -23.19 19.98 -27.45
CA GLU A 430 -24.17 19.04 -28.01
C GLU A 430 -24.61 17.99 -26.96
N LYS A 431 -23.66 17.44 -26.19
CA LYS A 431 -23.93 16.44 -25.14
C LYS A 431 -24.75 17.01 -23.99
N LEU A 432 -24.53 18.28 -23.63
CA LEU A 432 -25.26 18.98 -22.58
C LEU A 432 -26.59 19.56 -23.07
N ASN A 433 -26.86 19.50 -24.36
CA ASN A 433 -28.07 20.01 -24.99
C ASN A 433 -28.30 21.52 -24.75
N ILE A 434 -27.20 22.29 -24.73
CA ILE A 434 -27.21 23.75 -24.55
C ILE A 434 -27.21 24.40 -25.95
N ASP A 435 -28.28 25.12 -26.26
CA ASP A 435 -28.44 25.82 -27.54
C ASP A 435 -28.92 27.25 -27.28
N ASN A 436 -28.01 28.22 -27.41
CA ASN A 436 -28.30 29.63 -27.24
C ASN A 436 -27.47 30.50 -28.20
N GLU A 437 -27.76 31.81 -28.23
CA GLU A 437 -27.10 32.76 -29.14
C GLU A 437 -25.56 32.77 -28.97
N SER A 438 -25.07 32.59 -27.73
CA SER A 438 -23.63 32.54 -27.45
C SER A 438 -23.00 31.26 -28.01
N VAL A 439 -23.67 30.11 -27.88
CA VAL A 439 -23.25 28.84 -28.49
C VAL A 439 -23.23 28.95 -30.01
N THR A 440 -24.23 29.57 -30.62
CA THR A 440 -24.26 29.82 -32.07
C THR A 440 -23.04 30.64 -32.54
N LYS A 441 -22.63 31.66 -31.76
CA LYS A 441 -21.41 32.44 -32.06
C LYS A 441 -20.14 31.59 -31.96
N ILE A 442 -20.05 30.69 -30.98
CA ILE A 442 -18.93 29.76 -30.83
C ILE A 442 -18.86 28.79 -32.00
N HIS A 443 -19.99 28.20 -32.40
CA HIS A 443 -20.07 27.32 -33.57
C HIS A 443 -19.62 28.02 -34.84
N TRP A 444 -20.08 29.26 -35.08
CA TRP A 444 -19.66 30.01 -36.26
C TRP A 444 -18.15 30.32 -36.25
N TYR A 445 -17.58 30.67 -35.09
CA TYR A 445 -16.13 30.86 -34.96
C TYR A 445 -15.37 29.56 -35.23
N PHE A 446 -15.82 28.43 -34.68
CA PHE A 446 -15.27 27.10 -34.93
C PHE A 446 -15.27 26.74 -36.42
N GLU A 447 -16.41 26.90 -37.12
CA GLU A 447 -16.52 26.57 -38.54
C GLU A 447 -15.55 27.41 -39.39
N LYS A 448 -15.51 28.73 -39.14
CA LYS A 448 -14.58 29.64 -39.83
C LYS A 448 -13.13 29.25 -39.58
N ARG A 449 -12.80 28.84 -38.36
CA ARG A 449 -11.45 28.43 -37.98
C ARG A 449 -11.07 27.09 -38.60
N SER A 450 -11.98 26.12 -38.60
CA SER A 450 -11.80 24.81 -39.24
C SER A 450 -11.56 24.97 -40.74
N ASP A 451 -12.38 25.77 -41.43
CA ASP A 451 -12.21 26.08 -42.86
C ASP A 451 -10.83 26.72 -43.14
N ALA A 452 -10.39 27.65 -42.30
CA ALA A 452 -9.06 28.25 -42.44
C ALA A 452 -7.92 27.23 -42.25
N ILE A 453 -8.06 26.30 -41.30
CA ILE A 453 -7.08 25.22 -41.06
C ILE A 453 -7.06 24.24 -42.24
N ASP A 454 -8.22 23.85 -42.77
CA ASP A 454 -8.31 22.92 -43.89
C ASP A 454 -7.76 23.55 -45.18
N LYS A 455 -8.06 24.84 -45.43
CA LYS A 455 -7.41 25.62 -46.49
C LYS A 455 -5.90 25.64 -46.32
N ARG A 456 -5.38 25.90 -45.11
CA ARG A 456 -3.93 25.87 -44.84
C ARG A 456 -3.32 24.48 -45.08
N ARG A 457 -3.99 23.42 -44.65
CA ARG A 457 -3.55 22.02 -44.86
C ARG A 457 -3.53 21.63 -46.34
N SER A 458 -4.40 22.23 -47.15
CA SER A 458 -4.45 21.99 -48.59
C SER A 458 -3.29 22.63 -49.37
N LEU A 459 -2.61 23.62 -48.79
CA LEU A 459 -1.44 24.27 -49.39
C LEU A 459 -0.20 23.37 -49.25
N LYS A 460 0.28 22.85 -50.37
CA LYS A 460 1.44 21.93 -50.41
C LYS A 460 2.70 22.62 -49.90
N GLU A 461 2.86 23.90 -50.20
CA GLU A 461 4.01 24.73 -49.84
C GLU A 461 4.17 24.88 -48.32
N MET A 462 3.06 24.81 -47.58
CA MET A 462 3.04 24.91 -46.11
C MET A 462 3.23 23.57 -45.41
N SER A 463 3.27 22.46 -46.17
CA SER A 463 3.52 21.14 -45.61
C SER A 463 5.04 20.92 -45.46
N PRO A 464 5.52 20.57 -44.25
CA PRO A 464 6.95 20.28 -44.03
C PRO A 464 7.50 19.19 -44.96
N LYS A 465 6.64 18.28 -45.42
CA LYS A 465 6.97 17.23 -46.41
C LYS A 465 7.45 17.77 -47.76
N TYR A 466 7.07 18.98 -48.12
CA TYR A 466 7.38 19.58 -49.42
C TYR A 466 8.35 20.76 -49.28
N GLY A 467 8.18 21.62 -48.27
CA GLY A 467 9.03 22.79 -48.05
C GLY A 467 10.35 22.52 -47.32
N TYR A 468 10.40 21.49 -46.47
CA TYR A 468 11.52 21.20 -45.55
C TYR A 468 11.76 19.68 -45.45
N MET A 469 11.82 19.01 -46.61
CA MET A 469 11.79 17.55 -46.68
C MET A 469 12.97 16.88 -45.94
N ILE A 470 14.15 17.49 -45.97
CA ILE A 470 15.35 16.95 -45.32
C ILE A 470 15.17 16.97 -43.80
N GLU A 471 14.82 18.13 -43.26
CA GLU A 471 14.58 18.35 -41.83
C GLU A 471 13.39 17.52 -41.33
N TYR A 472 12.33 17.40 -42.16
CA TYR A 472 11.18 16.58 -41.85
C TYR A 472 11.53 15.08 -41.76
N GLN A 473 12.34 14.56 -42.69
CA GLN A 473 12.81 13.18 -42.63
C GLN A 473 13.71 12.93 -41.42
N GLU A 474 14.57 13.88 -41.09
CA GLU A 474 15.43 13.82 -39.91
C GLU A 474 14.61 13.81 -38.62
N ALA A 475 13.63 14.70 -38.49
CA ALA A 475 12.71 14.75 -37.36
C ALA A 475 11.93 13.44 -37.19
N LEU A 476 11.38 12.87 -38.28
CA LEU A 476 10.69 11.58 -38.25
C LEU A 476 11.62 10.43 -37.82
N LYS A 477 12.88 10.44 -38.28
CA LYS A 477 13.87 9.43 -37.89
C LYS A 477 14.19 9.53 -36.39
N THR A 478 14.40 10.75 -35.89
CA THR A 478 14.66 11.01 -34.46
C THR A 478 13.46 10.63 -33.59
N GLN A 479 12.24 11.00 -34.00
CA GLN A 479 11.01 10.60 -33.32
C GLN A 479 10.86 9.07 -33.25
N LYS A 480 11.09 8.38 -34.37
CA LYS A 480 11.05 6.92 -34.43
C LYS A 480 12.09 6.28 -33.50
N GLN A 481 13.31 6.81 -33.46
CA GLN A 481 14.35 6.35 -32.54
C GLN A 481 13.96 6.58 -31.07
N HIS A 482 13.40 7.74 -30.75
CA HIS A 482 12.92 8.05 -29.40
C HIS A 482 11.78 7.11 -28.96
N TRP A 483 10.79 6.86 -29.82
CA TRP A 483 9.73 5.88 -29.53
C TRP A 483 10.28 4.46 -29.35
N GLN A 484 11.25 4.04 -30.16
CA GLN A 484 11.91 2.75 -29.96
C GLN A 484 12.64 2.65 -28.61
N GLN A 485 13.25 3.74 -28.15
CA GLN A 485 13.87 3.80 -26.82
C GLN A 485 12.82 3.77 -25.70
N GLN A 486 11.71 4.50 -25.84
CA GLN A 486 10.62 4.47 -24.87
C GLN A 486 9.98 3.08 -24.78
N MET A 487 9.73 2.41 -25.90
CA MET A 487 9.24 1.03 -25.91
C MET A 487 10.22 0.08 -25.23
N LYS A 488 11.52 0.21 -25.48
CA LYS A 488 12.54 -0.59 -24.77
C LYS A 488 12.53 -0.35 -23.25
N LYS A 489 12.41 0.90 -22.81
CA LYS A 489 12.30 1.24 -21.38
C LYS A 489 11.00 0.72 -20.75
N ALA A 490 9.89 0.78 -21.49
CA ALA A 490 8.62 0.21 -21.05
C ALA A 490 8.72 -1.32 -20.90
N ASP A 491 9.37 -2.00 -21.85
CA ASP A 491 9.68 -3.43 -21.78
C ASP A 491 10.60 -3.77 -20.58
N GLU A 492 11.58 -2.92 -20.28
CA GLU A 492 12.47 -3.08 -19.12
C GLU A 492 11.71 -2.94 -17.79
N ASN A 493 10.78 -1.99 -17.69
CA ASN A 493 9.94 -1.77 -16.51
C ASN A 493 8.82 -2.82 -16.36
N HIS A 494 8.44 -3.52 -17.44
CA HIS A 494 7.45 -4.61 -17.42
C HIS A 494 8.04 -5.99 -17.12
N LYS A 495 9.34 -6.09 -16.78
CA LYS A 495 9.95 -7.33 -16.27
C LYS A 495 9.55 -7.56 -14.81
N SER A 496 8.26 -7.78 -14.57
CA SER A 496 7.78 -8.49 -13.39
C SER A 496 7.80 -10.00 -13.64
N LEU A 497 7.74 -10.77 -12.55
CA LEU A 497 7.75 -12.24 -12.43
C LEU A 497 6.90 -13.03 -13.46
N LEU A 498 5.92 -12.41 -14.14
CA LEU A 498 5.10 -13.06 -15.17
C LEU A 498 5.77 -13.16 -16.56
N SER A 499 6.79 -12.35 -16.83
CA SER A 499 7.49 -12.34 -18.13
C SER A 499 8.34 -13.61 -18.38
N SER A 500 8.71 -14.34 -17.32
CA SER A 500 9.38 -15.65 -17.44
C SER A 500 8.41 -16.80 -17.73
N MET A 501 7.10 -16.60 -17.55
CA MET A 501 6.06 -17.59 -17.83
C MET A 501 5.41 -17.42 -19.22
N MET A 502 5.56 -16.26 -19.88
CA MET A 502 4.95 -16.03 -21.19
C MET A 502 5.93 -16.32 -22.35
N LYS A 503 5.57 -17.30 -23.18
CA LYS A 503 6.31 -17.67 -24.39
C LYS A 503 6.37 -16.50 -25.39
N HIS A 504 7.49 -16.38 -26.09
CA HIS A 504 7.70 -15.41 -27.18
C HIS A 504 6.55 -15.44 -28.20
N VAL A 505 5.79 -14.35 -28.27
CA VAL A 505 4.71 -14.20 -29.25
C VAL A 505 5.18 -13.37 -30.44
N THR A 506 5.04 -13.91 -31.65
CA THR A 506 5.40 -13.21 -32.89
C THR A 506 4.25 -12.30 -33.32
N LEU A 507 4.49 -10.99 -33.39
CA LEU A 507 3.52 -10.02 -33.89
C LEU A 507 3.19 -10.29 -35.37
N ALA A 508 1.92 -10.61 -35.66
CA ALA A 508 1.46 -10.71 -37.03
C ALA A 508 1.24 -9.29 -37.61
N ARG A 509 1.57 -9.08 -38.89
CA ARG A 509 1.22 -7.85 -39.62
C ARG A 509 -0.31 -7.71 -39.62
N GLY A 510 -0.86 -6.88 -38.73
CA GLY A 510 -2.31 -6.66 -38.63
C GLY A 510 -2.88 -6.36 -37.24
N GLY A 511 -2.08 -5.96 -36.25
CA GLY A 511 -2.62 -5.45 -34.97
C GLY A 511 -3.21 -6.52 -34.04
N GLY A 512 -2.71 -7.75 -34.13
CA GLY A 512 -3.06 -8.84 -33.22
C GLY A 512 -1.92 -9.83 -33.07
N TRP A 513 -1.98 -10.66 -32.04
CA TRP A 513 -1.02 -11.74 -31.80
C TRP A 513 -1.65 -13.10 -32.15
N ARG A 514 -0.84 -14.04 -32.66
CA ARG A 514 -1.29 -15.39 -33.01
C ARG A 514 -1.01 -16.36 -31.88
N ASP A 515 -1.99 -17.18 -31.53
CA ASP A 515 -1.77 -18.33 -30.65
C ASP A 515 -1.14 -19.52 -31.41
N GLU A 516 -0.77 -20.58 -30.67
CA GLU A 516 -0.13 -21.81 -31.21
C GLU A 516 -1.02 -22.53 -32.25
N ASN A 517 -2.33 -22.22 -32.29
CA ASN A 517 -3.30 -22.78 -33.23
C ASN A 517 -3.57 -21.87 -34.44
N GLY A 518 -2.84 -20.76 -34.57
CA GLY A 518 -2.97 -19.80 -35.67
C GLY A 518 -4.16 -18.84 -35.53
N LYS A 519 -4.86 -18.82 -34.40
CA LYS A 519 -5.97 -17.89 -34.13
C LYS A 519 -5.38 -16.53 -33.75
N VAL A 520 -5.84 -15.47 -34.43
CA VAL A 520 -5.42 -14.10 -34.16
C VAL A 520 -6.27 -13.55 -33.01
N GLN A 521 -5.63 -13.23 -31.89
CA GLN A 521 -6.20 -12.40 -30.84
C GLN A 521 -5.92 -10.94 -31.17
N HIS A 522 -6.96 -10.14 -31.33
CA HIS A 522 -6.84 -8.71 -31.58
C HIS A 522 -6.27 -8.01 -30.33
N LEU A 523 -5.43 -6.98 -30.54
CA LEU A 523 -4.98 -6.12 -29.44
C LEU A 523 -6.21 -5.60 -28.68
N GLY A 524 -6.13 -5.59 -27.34
CA GLY A 524 -7.18 -5.03 -26.50
C GLY A 524 -7.52 -3.61 -26.96
N CYS A 525 -8.82 -3.26 -26.93
CA CYS A 525 -9.25 -1.89 -27.16
C CYS A 525 -8.40 -0.94 -26.30
N ILE A 526 -7.97 0.17 -26.90
CA ILE A 526 -7.30 1.26 -26.19
C ILE A 526 -8.13 1.56 -24.93
N GLN A 527 -7.59 1.20 -23.76
CA GLN A 527 -8.31 1.33 -22.49
C GLN A 527 -8.41 2.80 -22.05
N PHE A 528 -7.57 3.68 -22.61
CA PHE A 528 -7.52 5.10 -22.28
C PHE A 528 -7.13 5.93 -23.51
N SER A 529 -8.01 6.84 -23.92
CA SER A 529 -7.72 7.87 -24.92
C SER A 529 -8.00 9.25 -24.33
N MET A 530 -6.99 10.11 -24.26
CA MET A 530 -7.14 11.49 -23.81
C MET A 530 -7.06 12.46 -25.00
N PRO A 531 -7.94 13.46 -25.09
CA PRO A 531 -7.81 14.53 -26.06
C PRO A 531 -6.43 15.20 -25.95
N SER A 532 -5.71 15.31 -27.06
CA SER A 532 -4.41 15.98 -27.10
C SER A 532 -4.55 17.40 -27.62
N ARG A 533 -3.88 18.33 -26.95
CA ARG A 533 -3.83 19.75 -27.32
C ARG A 533 -3.26 19.95 -28.72
N GLN A 534 -3.99 20.65 -29.59
CA GLN A 534 -3.57 20.83 -30.98
C GLN A 534 -2.40 21.81 -31.14
N LEU A 535 -2.31 22.88 -30.34
CA LEU A 535 -1.27 23.90 -30.51
C LEU A 535 -0.07 23.70 -29.58
N ALA A 536 -0.09 22.72 -28.67
CA ALA A 536 1.06 22.39 -27.81
C ALA A 536 2.33 22.14 -28.62
N GLN A 537 2.20 21.40 -29.73
CA GLN A 537 3.31 21.08 -30.63
C GLN A 537 3.79 22.29 -31.45
N SER A 538 3.06 23.41 -31.40
CA SER A 538 3.40 24.63 -32.14
C SER A 538 4.08 25.69 -31.28
N MET A 539 4.11 25.52 -29.95
CA MET A 539 4.84 26.41 -29.05
C MET A 539 6.34 26.12 -29.14
N THR A 540 7.14 27.19 -29.15
CA THR A 540 8.57 27.09 -28.93
C THR A 540 8.86 26.65 -27.49
N PRO A 541 10.04 26.06 -27.19
CA PRO A 541 10.41 25.74 -25.82
C PRO A 541 10.31 26.93 -24.85
N MET A 542 10.66 28.14 -25.32
CA MET A 542 10.56 29.37 -24.51
C MET A 542 9.11 29.78 -24.21
N GLU A 543 8.19 29.62 -25.17
CA GLU A 543 6.76 29.87 -24.95
C GLU A 543 6.15 28.83 -24.02
N GLN A 544 6.57 27.57 -24.16
CA GLN A 544 6.16 26.49 -23.27
C GLN A 544 6.64 26.73 -21.84
N ASP A 545 7.91 27.07 -21.65
CA ASP A 545 8.49 27.37 -20.33
C ASP A 545 7.80 28.59 -19.71
N LYS A 546 7.56 29.65 -20.49
CA LYS A 546 6.83 30.82 -20.01
C LYS A 546 5.43 30.45 -19.54
N TRP A 547 4.69 29.69 -20.34
CA TRP A 547 3.33 29.25 -19.99
C TRP A 547 3.31 28.35 -18.73
N ILE A 548 4.25 27.41 -18.61
CA ILE A 548 4.38 26.57 -17.40
C ILE A 548 4.66 27.45 -16.18
N ASN A 549 5.55 28.44 -16.31
CA ASN A 549 5.85 29.37 -15.22
C ASN A 549 4.63 30.20 -14.85
N ASP A 550 3.90 30.73 -15.83
CA ASP A 550 2.67 31.52 -15.61
C ASP A 550 1.59 30.69 -14.88
N LEU A 551 1.48 29.38 -15.16
CA LEU A 551 0.59 28.46 -14.42
C LEU A 551 0.98 28.24 -12.96
N LEU A 552 2.27 28.30 -12.66
CA LEU A 552 2.83 28.05 -11.34
C LEU A 552 2.98 29.32 -10.50
N VAL A 553 2.65 30.50 -11.04
CA VAL A 553 2.71 31.77 -10.31
C VAL A 553 1.79 31.73 -9.10
N ASP A 554 2.35 32.06 -7.94
CA ASP A 554 1.58 32.26 -6.72
C ASP A 554 0.75 33.56 -6.81
N TRP A 555 -0.50 33.49 -6.36
CA TRP A 555 -1.35 34.66 -6.21
C TRP A 555 -0.86 35.50 -5.03
N ASN A 556 -0.75 36.80 -5.25
CA ASN A 556 -0.38 37.74 -4.20
C ASN A 556 -1.19 39.02 -4.36
N GLU A 557 -2.04 39.30 -3.36
CA GLU A 557 -2.88 40.49 -3.32
C GLU A 557 -2.08 41.80 -3.38
N LYS A 558 -0.81 41.81 -2.92
CA LYS A 558 0.05 43.00 -2.95
C LYS A 558 0.63 43.32 -4.33
N THR A 559 0.74 42.33 -5.22
CA THR A 559 1.27 42.53 -6.58
C THR A 559 0.16 42.66 -7.62
N GLY A 560 -1.12 42.48 -7.24
CA GLY A 560 -2.27 42.63 -8.13
C GLY A 560 -2.48 41.48 -9.12
N ASN A 561 -1.93 40.29 -8.82
CA ASN A 561 -2.02 39.10 -9.67
C ASN A 561 -3.18 38.15 -9.25
N ASN A 562 -4.22 38.67 -8.59
CA ASN A 562 -5.35 37.89 -8.08
C ASN A 562 -6.60 38.08 -8.95
#